data_AF-A0A5N9CK18-F1
#
_entry.id   AF-A0A5N9CK18-F1
#
_cell.length_a   1.000
_cell.length_b   1.000
_cell.length_c   1.000
_cell.angle_alpha   90.00
_cell.angle_beta   90.00
_cell.angle_gamma   90.00
#
_symmetry.space_group_name_H-M   'P 1'
#
loop_
_entity.id
_entity.type
_entity.pdbx_description
1 polymer ?
#
loop_
_entity_poly.entity_id
_entity_poly.type
_entity_poly.pdbx_seq_one_letter_code
_entity_poly.pdbx_strand_id
1 'polypeptide(L)' 'PNGDTMPEPTFDVNHVGETVLYIANLPLETNIQFMTIMATKMPFIGRG' A
#
# COMPACT_ATOMS: atom_id res chain seq x y z
N PRO A 1 -0.61 10.05 -28.96
CA PRO A 1 -1.74 9.68 -28.09
C PRO A 1 -2.14 8.24 -28.38
N ASN A 2 -1.55 7.29 -27.66
CA ASN A 2 -1.84 5.88 -27.93
C ASN A 2 -3.12 5.40 -27.24
N GLY A 3 -3.80 6.24 -26.45
CA GLY A 3 -5.22 6.07 -26.07
C GLY A 3 -5.61 4.78 -25.35
N ASP A 4 -4.65 3.91 -25.05
CA ASP A 4 -4.90 2.56 -24.58
C ASP A 4 -5.33 2.59 -23.10
N THR A 5 -6.41 1.89 -22.81
CA THR A 5 -6.83 1.63 -21.42
C THR A 5 -6.02 0.45 -20.90
N MET A 6 -5.21 0.70 -19.87
CA MET A 6 -4.45 -0.34 -19.17
C MET A 6 -5.01 -0.50 -17.75
N PRO A 7 -5.21 -1.74 -17.26
CA PRO A 7 -5.58 -1.95 -15.87
C PRO A 7 -4.54 -1.31 -14.93
N GLU A 8 -4.99 -0.59 -13.90
CA GLU A 8 -4.07 -0.09 -12.90
C GLU A 8 -3.37 -1.24 -12.15
N PRO A 9 -2.09 -1.09 -11.79
CA PRO A 9 -1.42 -2.06 -10.94
C PRO A 9 -2.12 -2.20 -9.59
N THR A 10 -2.51 -3.44 -9.24
CA THR A 10 -3.09 -3.79 -7.94
C THR A 10 -2.15 -4.69 -7.15
N PHE A 11 -2.53 -5.01 -5.90
CA PHE A 11 -1.84 -5.96 -5.03
C PHE A 11 -2.88 -6.82 -4.28
N ASP A 12 -2.43 -7.93 -3.69
CA ASP A 12 -3.32 -8.82 -2.92
C ASP A 12 -3.82 -8.11 -1.64
N VAL A 13 -5.13 -8.13 -1.41
CA VAL A 13 -5.79 -7.56 -0.22
C VAL A 13 -5.29 -8.18 1.09
N ASN A 14 -4.79 -9.42 1.05
CA ASN A 14 -4.23 -10.10 2.21
C ASN A 14 -3.08 -9.30 2.85
N HIS A 15 -2.30 -8.56 2.07
CA HIS A 15 -1.23 -7.70 2.60
C HIS A 15 -1.76 -6.59 3.52
N VAL A 16 -2.97 -6.08 3.27
CA VAL A 16 -3.61 -5.13 4.18
C VAL A 16 -3.96 -5.81 5.50
N GLY A 17 -4.51 -7.03 5.45
CA GLY A 17 -4.84 -7.81 6.64
C GLY A 17 -3.61 -8.13 7.50
N GLU A 18 -2.53 -8.59 6.88
CA GLU A 18 -1.24 -8.84 7.53
C GLU A 18 -0.70 -7.57 8.21
N THR A 19 -0.82 -6.42 7.56
CA THR A 19 -0.39 -5.13 8.10
C THR A 19 -1.20 -4.73 9.32
N VAL A 20 -2.54 -4.85 9.26
CA VAL A 20 -3.41 -4.53 10.39
C VAL A 20 -3.09 -5.44 11.58
N LEU A 21 -2.89 -6.74 11.33
CA LEU A 21 -2.49 -7.70 12.36
C LEU A 21 -1.14 -7.33 12.98
N TYR A 22 -0.17 -6.91 12.17
CA TYR A 22 1.12 -6.44 12.67
C TYR A 22 0.96 -5.22 13.58
N ILE A 23 0.22 -4.19 13.15
CA ILE A 23 -0.02 -2.97 13.94
C ILE A 23 -0.72 -3.31 15.26
N ALA A 24 -1.72 -4.21 15.22
CA ALA A 24 -2.48 -4.61 16.40
C ALA A 24 -1.66 -5.39 17.45
N ASN A 25 -0.54 -6.01 17.04
CA ASN A 25 0.35 -6.74 17.94
C ASN A 25 1.48 -5.87 18.54
N LEU A 26 1.53 -4.58 18.22
CA LEU A 26 2.54 -3.68 18.78
C LEU A 26 2.25 -3.35 20.25
N PRO A 27 3.29 -3.07 21.06
CA PRO A 27 3.12 -2.58 22.42
C PRO A 27 2.31 -1.26 22.47
N LEU A 28 1.63 -1.00 23.58
CA LEU A 28 0.71 0.15 23.73
C LEU A 28 1.42 1.51 23.64
N GLU A 29 2.71 1.55 23.93
CA GLU A 29 3.58 2.72 23.79
C GLU A 29 3.99 2.99 22.33
N THR A 30 3.73 2.04 21.43
CA THR A 30 4.09 2.15 20.01
C THR A 30 2.89 2.60 19.19
N ASN A 31 3.11 3.58 18.32
CA ASN A 31 2.06 4.10 17.45
C ASN A 31 2.57 4.22 16.01
N ILE A 32 1.79 3.67 15.08
CA ILE A 32 1.93 3.93 13.65
C ILE A 32 0.78 4.87 13.26
N GLN A 33 1.07 6.17 13.29
CA GLN A 33 0.04 7.19 13.07
C GLN A 33 -0.46 7.20 11.62
N PHE A 34 0.43 6.95 10.66
CA PHE A 34 0.09 6.81 9.25
C PHE A 34 0.97 5.75 8.61
N MET A 35 0.37 4.90 7.79
CA MET A 35 1.06 3.97 6.91
C MET A 35 0.36 3.98 5.55
N THR A 36 1.14 3.98 4.48
CA THR A 36 0.62 3.85 3.11
C THR A 36 1.26 2.62 2.48
N ILE A 37 0.42 1.72 1.94
CA ILE A 37 0.85 0.54 1.19
C ILE A 37 0.37 0.70 -0.24
N MET A 38 1.19 0.26 -1.19
CA MET A 38 0.97 0.48 -2.61
C MET A 38 1.49 -0.69 -3.43
N ALA A 39 0.84 -0.98 -4.56
CA ALA A 39 1.38 -1.92 -5.55
C ALA A 39 2.72 -1.41 -6.11
N THR A 40 3.72 -2.28 -6.21
CA THR A 40 5.11 -1.94 -6.58
C THR A 40 5.25 -1.15 -7.88
N LYS A 41 4.33 -1.35 -8.83
CA LYS A 41 4.36 -0.71 -10.16
C LYS A 41 3.51 0.56 -10.25
N MET A 42 2.96 1.05 -9.13
CA MET A 42 2.16 2.27 -9.15
C MET A 42 3.01 3.48 -9.58
N PRO A 43 2.52 4.30 -10.53
CA PRO A 43 3.35 5.28 -11.23
C PRO A 43 3.60 6.58 -10.46
N PHE A 44 3.02 6.76 -9.27
CA PHE A 44 2.92 8.07 -8.60
C PHE A 44 3.89 8.31 -7.43
N ILE A 45 4.63 7.30 -6.93
CA ILE A 45 5.54 7.47 -5.77
C ILE A 45 6.95 7.97 -6.14
N GLY A 46 7.31 8.08 -7.42
CA GLY A 46 8.67 8.42 -7.88
C GLY A 46 8.79 9.62 -8.82
N ARG A 47 7.70 10.34 -9.09
CA ARG A 47 7.76 11.61 -9.83
C ARG A 47 7.99 12.72 -8.80
N GLY A 48 9.26 13.03 -8.55
CA GLY A 48 9.63 14.27 -7.86
C GLY A 48 9.11 15.50 -8.60
#